data_AF-A0A7W1UPU6-F1
#
_entry.id   AF-A0A7W1UPU6-F1
#
_cell.length_a   1.000
_cell.length_b   1.000
_cell.length_c   1.000
_cell.angle_alpha   90.00
_cell.angle_beta   90.00
_cell.angle_gamma   90.00
#
_symmetry.space_group_name_H-M   'P 1'
#
loop_
_entity.id
_entity.type
_entity.pdbx_description
1 polymer ?
#
loop_
_entity_poly.entity_id
_entity_poly.type
_entity_poly.pdbx_seq_one_letter_code
_entity_poly.pdbx_strand_id
1 'polypeptide(L)'
;MFKLKPLLCYAFLVLSVLSHAQNEANNWFFGENAGLDFSSGGPVAISTGQIDCMEGTASISDPVSGALLFYSDGRTVWDATHNIMPNGTGLAGGASSTMAALIVPLPGSSTIYYLFTTDDYQNLGANGFNYSIVDMAANSGLGDVVSKNNLLFGSCAEVNHAVKHANCTDYWIMGRDLTGNTYRAFLLTSSGLNLSPVVSSVGRAITTPGFGAGKFSPNGKKFAKAYGTSAPSGNIQLFDFNILTGQLSNPVRLYPIHPWYGVSFSP
;
A
#
# COMPACT_ATOMS: atom_id res chain seq x y z
N MET A 1 -40.47 33.69 3.01
CA MET A 1 -39.52 32.68 2.49
C MET A 1 -38.15 32.93 3.11
N PHE A 2 -37.79 32.19 4.16
CA PHE A 2 -36.49 32.35 4.82
C PHE A 2 -35.37 31.75 3.95
N LYS A 3 -34.29 32.52 3.74
CA LYS A 3 -33.09 32.11 2.98
C LYS A 3 -32.33 31.04 3.79
N LEU A 4 -32.73 29.77 3.68
CA LEU A 4 -32.05 28.64 4.34
C LEU A 4 -30.67 28.31 3.73
N LYS A 5 -30.41 28.74 2.49
CA LYS A 5 -29.21 28.38 1.70
C LYS A 5 -27.86 28.82 2.32
N PRO A 6 -27.66 30.08 2.77
CA PRO A 6 -26.37 30.50 3.33
C PRO A 6 -26.05 29.85 4.67
N LEU A 7 -27.07 29.57 5.50
CA LEU A 7 -26.88 28.90 6.80
C LEU A 7 -26.45 27.43 6.61
N LEU A 8 -27.00 26.76 5.61
CA LEU A 8 -26.63 25.39 5.24
C LEU A 8 -25.18 25.31 4.72
N CYS A 9 -24.74 26.30 3.93
CA CYS A 9 -23.35 26.39 3.46
C CYS A 9 -22.36 26.66 4.60
N TYR A 10 -22.72 27.54 5.55
CA TYR A 10 -21.89 27.79 6.74
C TYR A 10 -21.79 26.56 7.65
N ALA A 11 -22.89 25.82 7.84
CA ALA A 11 -22.88 24.57 8.57
C ALA A 11 -21.98 23.51 7.89
N PHE A 12 -22.01 23.41 6.56
CA PHE A 12 -21.14 22.51 5.80
C PHE A 12 -19.65 22.89 5.91
N LEU A 13 -19.32 24.18 5.89
CA LEU A 13 -17.95 24.67 6.08
C LEU A 13 -17.44 24.38 7.50
N VAL A 14 -18.25 24.59 8.52
CA VAL A 14 -17.88 24.32 9.93
C VAL A 14 -17.73 22.80 10.20
N LEU A 15 -18.54 21.96 9.54
CA LEU A 15 -18.40 20.50 9.64
C LEU A 15 -17.15 19.97 8.91
N SER A 16 -16.70 20.64 7.84
CA SER A 16 -15.49 20.23 7.12
C SER A 16 -14.19 20.45 7.91
N VAL A 17 -14.16 21.42 8.83
CA VAL A 17 -13.00 21.68 9.70
C VAL A 17 -12.88 20.71 10.87
N LEU A 18 -13.96 19.98 11.19
CA LEU A 18 -13.99 18.95 12.24
C LEU A 18 -13.66 17.55 11.72
N SER A 19 -13.42 17.41 10.41
CA SER A 19 -13.03 16.16 9.76
C SER A 19 -11.52 15.92 9.90
N HIS A 20 -11.10 15.30 11.00
CA HIS A 20 -9.76 14.70 11.13
C HIS A 20 -9.74 13.34 10.43
N ALA A 21 -9.43 13.30 9.14
CA ALA A 21 -9.44 12.07 8.34
C ALA A 21 -8.11 11.80 7.62
N GLN A 22 -6.98 12.10 8.29
CA GLN A 22 -5.63 11.92 7.72
C GLN A 22 -4.58 11.43 8.74
N ASN A 23 -5.01 10.99 9.92
CA ASN A 23 -4.09 10.64 11.00
C ASN A 23 -3.41 9.29 10.79
N GLU A 24 -3.93 8.45 9.89
CA GLU A 24 -3.42 7.10 9.60
C GLU A 24 -1.97 7.10 9.13
N ALA A 25 -1.52 8.21 8.54
CA ALA A 25 -0.17 8.42 8.04
C ALA A 25 0.66 9.38 8.92
N ASN A 26 0.33 9.55 10.20
CA ASN A 26 1.07 10.46 11.09
C ASN A 26 2.49 9.96 11.38
N ASN A 27 2.66 8.65 11.60
CA ASN A 27 3.96 8.07 11.93
C ASN A 27 4.54 7.31 10.74
N TRP A 28 5.76 7.65 10.34
CA TRP A 28 6.50 7.03 9.25
C TRP A 28 7.77 6.39 9.82
N PHE A 29 8.03 5.13 9.44
CA PHE A 29 9.24 4.39 9.82
C PHE A 29 9.89 3.81 8.56
N PHE A 30 11.18 4.08 8.36
CA PHE A 30 11.89 3.73 7.13
C PHE A 30 13.41 3.90 7.31
N GLY A 31 14.21 3.07 6.63
CA GLY A 31 15.67 3.21 6.63
C GLY A 31 16.29 3.07 8.02
N GLU A 32 17.62 2.95 8.07
CA GLU A 32 18.55 3.06 9.22
C GLU A 32 17.96 3.60 10.55
N ASN A 33 17.04 2.87 11.18
CA ASN A 33 16.28 3.23 12.37
C ASN A 33 15.55 4.60 12.34
N ALA A 34 15.32 5.17 11.15
CA ALA A 34 14.76 6.51 11.01
C ALA A 34 13.22 6.51 10.99
N GLY A 35 12.65 7.65 11.38
CA GLY A 35 11.23 7.89 11.27
C GLY A 35 10.86 9.37 11.36
N LEU A 36 9.59 9.67 11.03
CA LEU A 36 9.01 11.01 11.07
C LEU A 36 7.61 10.93 11.70
N ASP A 37 7.29 11.89 12.58
CA ASP A 37 5.96 12.14 13.12
C ASP A 37 5.41 13.46 12.58
N PHE A 38 4.20 13.43 12.03
CA PHE A 38 3.47 14.59 11.50
C PHE A 38 2.34 15.09 12.40
N SER A 39 2.14 14.49 13.58
CA SER A 39 1.03 14.77 14.51
C SER A 39 0.98 16.22 15.01
N SER A 40 2.10 16.95 14.97
CA SER A 40 2.25 18.30 15.52
C SER A 40 2.16 19.43 14.48
N GLY A 41 1.76 19.12 13.24
CA GLY A 41 1.63 20.09 12.14
C GLY A 41 2.91 20.32 11.32
N GLY A 42 4.01 19.68 11.69
CA GLY A 42 5.24 19.59 10.91
C GLY A 42 5.99 18.28 11.21
N PRO A 43 6.96 17.87 10.36
CA PRO A 43 7.71 16.63 10.58
C PRO A 43 8.64 16.75 11.78
N VAL A 44 8.52 15.82 12.72
CA VAL A 44 9.40 15.63 13.87
C VAL A 44 10.17 14.33 13.70
N ALA A 45 11.49 14.35 13.87
CA ALA A 45 12.30 13.15 13.71
C ALA A 45 12.06 12.13 14.84
N ILE A 46 11.97 10.85 14.49
CA ILE A 46 11.94 9.69 15.38
C ILE A 46 13.22 8.89 15.17
N SER A 47 13.87 8.45 16.25
CA SER A 47 15.10 7.64 16.21
C SER A 47 14.98 6.29 16.94
N THR A 48 13.75 5.89 17.29
CA THR A 48 13.46 4.63 17.99
C THR A 48 12.97 3.52 17.05
N GLY A 49 12.81 3.83 15.76
CA GLY A 49 12.41 2.86 14.74
C GLY A 49 13.35 1.66 14.67
N GLN A 50 12.81 0.49 14.35
CA GLN A 50 13.59 -0.76 14.28
C GLN A 50 13.85 -1.23 12.85
N ILE A 51 13.31 -0.53 11.85
CA ILE A 51 13.58 -0.85 10.46
C ILE A 51 15.04 -0.54 10.15
N ASP A 52 15.71 -1.51 9.54
CA ASP A 52 17.01 -1.35 8.91
C ASP A 52 16.96 -2.03 7.54
N CYS A 53 16.39 -1.32 6.56
CA CYS A 53 16.30 -1.75 5.18
C CYS A 53 16.37 -0.54 4.24
N MET A 54 16.75 -0.77 2.98
CA MET A 54 16.93 0.31 2.01
C MET A 54 15.64 0.66 1.24
N GLU A 55 14.64 -0.21 1.28
CA GLU A 55 13.49 -0.16 0.35
C GLU A 55 12.16 -0.36 1.09
N GLY A 56 11.11 -0.85 0.42
CA GLY A 56 9.72 -0.64 0.81
C GLY A 56 9.37 -0.96 2.26
N THR A 57 8.73 -0.02 2.94
CA THR A 57 8.22 -0.16 4.31
C THR A 57 6.77 0.29 4.39
N ALA A 58 6.09 -0.08 5.47
CA ALA A 58 4.76 0.43 5.78
C ALA A 58 4.64 0.70 7.27
N SER A 59 3.90 1.76 7.61
CA SER A 59 3.50 2.10 8.97
C SER A 59 2.02 2.48 8.96
N ILE A 60 1.33 2.21 10.05
CA ILE A 60 -0.07 2.62 10.22
C ILE A 60 -0.26 3.21 11.61
N SER A 61 -0.99 4.33 11.64
CA SER A 61 -1.39 5.02 12.87
C SER A 61 -2.89 4.89 13.07
N ASP A 62 -3.33 5.04 14.32
CA ASP A 62 -4.74 5.06 14.67
C ASP A 62 -5.44 6.24 14.00
N PRO A 63 -6.55 6.02 13.27
CA PRO A 63 -7.20 7.07 12.49
C PRO A 63 -7.78 8.20 13.35
N VAL A 64 -8.03 7.95 14.64
CA VAL A 64 -8.65 8.93 15.55
C VAL A 64 -7.57 9.74 16.28
N SER A 65 -6.67 9.06 16.96
CA SER A 65 -5.64 9.65 17.82
C SER A 65 -4.35 10.01 17.09
N GLY A 66 -4.07 9.36 15.95
CA GLY A 66 -2.78 9.47 15.26
C GLY A 66 -1.62 8.77 15.96
N ALA A 67 -1.90 7.99 17.02
CA ALA A 67 -0.89 7.18 17.68
C ALA A 67 -0.42 6.04 16.76
N LEU A 68 0.87 5.68 16.83
CA LEU A 68 1.38 4.53 16.11
C LEU A 68 0.65 3.26 16.56
N LEU A 69 0.26 2.41 15.59
CA LEU A 69 -0.24 1.06 15.86
C LEU A 69 0.86 0.03 15.66
N PHE A 70 1.40 -0.04 14.45
CA PHE A 70 2.50 -0.94 14.09
C PHE A 70 3.16 -0.52 12.76
N TYR A 71 4.31 -1.09 12.46
CA TYR A 71 5.04 -0.90 11.21
C TYR A 71 5.79 -2.18 10.79
N SER A 72 6.18 -2.25 9.51
CA SER A 72 6.82 -3.42 8.92
C SER A 72 7.73 -3.07 7.76
N ASP A 73 8.80 -3.85 7.60
CA ASP A 73 9.68 -3.87 6.42
C ASP A 73 9.29 -4.98 5.43
N GLY A 74 8.14 -5.62 5.62
CA GLY A 74 7.67 -6.77 4.83
C GLY A 74 8.20 -8.13 5.29
N ARG A 75 9.18 -8.17 6.21
CA ARG A 75 9.74 -9.41 6.78
C ARG A 75 9.50 -9.53 8.29
N THR A 76 9.47 -8.39 8.96
CA THR A 76 9.21 -8.26 10.39
C THR A 76 8.12 -7.22 10.65
N VAL A 77 7.30 -7.44 11.68
CA VAL A 77 6.28 -6.52 12.17
C VAL A 77 6.65 -6.10 13.58
N TRP A 78 6.71 -4.80 13.82
CA TRP A 78 6.95 -4.20 15.14
C TRP A 78 5.71 -3.47 15.62
N ASP A 79 5.40 -3.62 16.90
CA ASP A 79 4.30 -2.93 17.56
C ASP A 79 4.65 -1.46 17.89
N ALA A 80 3.67 -0.74 18.46
CA ALA A 80 3.82 0.65 18.87
C ALA A 80 4.90 0.90 19.93
N THR A 81 5.35 -0.14 20.64
CA THR A 81 6.44 -0.08 21.64
C THR A 81 7.80 -0.42 21.05
N HIS A 82 7.88 -0.57 19.71
CA HIS A 82 9.07 -0.96 18.96
C HIS A 82 9.55 -2.39 19.25
N ASN A 83 8.71 -3.22 19.86
CA ASN A 83 9.00 -4.63 20.04
C ASN A 83 8.47 -5.43 18.86
N ILE A 84 9.11 -6.57 18.58
CA ILE A 84 8.62 -7.49 17.55
C ILE A 84 7.26 -8.04 18.01
N MET A 85 6.25 -7.87 17.16
CA MET A 85 4.91 -8.39 17.39
C MET A 85 4.94 -9.93 17.44
N PRO A 86 4.11 -10.59 18.27
CA PRO A 86 3.97 -12.04 18.23
C PRO A 86 3.68 -12.54 16.80
N ASN A 87 4.32 -13.65 16.44
CA ASN A 87 4.33 -14.22 15.07
C ASN A 87 4.76 -13.23 13.95
N GLY A 88 5.36 -12.08 14.31
CA GLY A 88 5.65 -10.97 13.42
C GLY A 88 6.93 -11.10 12.61
N THR A 89 7.69 -12.20 12.70
CA THR A 89 8.91 -12.43 11.90
C THR A 89 8.68 -13.46 10.80
N GLY A 90 9.58 -13.49 9.80
CA GLY A 90 9.52 -14.49 8.72
C GLY A 90 8.33 -14.27 7.78
N LEU A 91 7.94 -13.01 7.57
CA LEU A 91 7.01 -12.66 6.50
C LEU A 91 7.69 -12.77 5.13
N ALA A 92 6.90 -13.01 4.10
CA ALA A 92 7.33 -13.33 2.74
C ALA A 92 7.72 -12.11 1.87
N GLY A 93 8.02 -10.96 2.48
CA GLY A 93 8.47 -9.76 1.75
C GLY A 93 9.95 -9.84 1.35
N GLY A 94 10.29 -9.22 0.22
CA GLY A 94 11.66 -9.13 -0.29
C GLY A 94 12.43 -8.00 0.39
N ALA A 95 13.69 -8.25 0.74
CA ALA A 95 14.54 -7.25 1.40
C ALA A 95 14.89 -6.07 0.49
N SER A 96 14.83 -6.31 -0.82
CA SER A 96 15.03 -5.30 -1.86
C SER A 96 13.79 -5.19 -2.75
N SER A 97 12.60 -5.27 -2.16
CA SER A 97 11.36 -5.00 -2.89
C SER A 97 11.03 -3.52 -2.77
N THR A 98 10.90 -2.81 -3.90
CA THR A 98 10.55 -1.38 -3.91
C THR A 98 9.24 -1.04 -3.18
N MET A 99 8.34 -2.03 -3.00
CA MET A 99 7.10 -1.90 -2.25
C MET A 99 6.84 -3.15 -1.39
N ALA A 100 7.82 -3.52 -0.55
CA ALA A 100 7.81 -4.77 0.21
C ALA A 100 6.61 -4.97 1.14
N ALA A 101 6.02 -3.89 1.66
CA ALA A 101 4.91 -3.93 2.61
C ALA A 101 3.82 -2.91 2.26
N LEU A 102 2.57 -3.29 2.51
CA LEU A 102 1.39 -2.43 2.42
C LEU A 102 0.40 -2.82 3.51
N ILE A 103 0.01 -1.86 4.34
CA ILE A 103 -0.98 -2.08 5.40
C ILE A 103 -2.32 -1.48 4.97
N VAL A 104 -3.40 -2.25 5.07
CA VAL A 104 -4.76 -1.82 4.74
C VAL A 104 -5.72 -2.25 5.84
N PRO A 105 -6.51 -1.34 6.44
CA PRO A 105 -7.52 -1.72 7.42
C PRO A 105 -8.62 -2.55 6.75
N LEU A 106 -9.10 -3.58 7.45
CA LEU A 106 -10.29 -4.33 7.01
C LEU A 106 -11.51 -3.40 7.12
N PRO A 107 -12.26 -3.15 6.02
CA PRO A 107 -13.45 -2.32 6.10
C PRO A 107 -14.44 -2.80 7.17
N GLY A 108 -14.97 -1.89 7.98
CA GLY A 108 -15.91 -2.23 9.05
C GLY A 108 -15.29 -2.86 10.30
N SER A 109 -13.97 -3.02 10.37
CA SER A 109 -13.26 -3.40 11.59
C SER A 109 -12.41 -2.25 12.11
N SER A 110 -12.33 -2.10 13.43
CA SER A 110 -11.44 -1.14 14.09
C SER A 110 -10.10 -1.75 14.51
N THR A 111 -9.94 -3.08 14.43
CA THR A 111 -8.75 -3.78 14.96
C THR A 111 -8.04 -4.66 13.96
N ILE A 112 -8.69 -5.03 12.84
CA ILE A 112 -8.12 -5.96 11.87
C ILE A 112 -7.48 -5.20 10.71
N TYR A 113 -6.22 -5.54 10.42
CA TYR A 113 -5.44 -5.00 9.32
C TYR A 113 -4.90 -6.13 8.45
N TYR A 114 -4.91 -5.92 7.14
CA TYR A 114 -4.21 -6.75 6.17
C TYR A 114 -2.83 -6.16 5.92
N LEU A 115 -1.80 -6.99 6.02
CA LEU A 115 -0.43 -6.67 5.65
C LEU A 115 -0.08 -7.45 4.38
N PHE A 116 -0.06 -6.78 3.24
CA PHE A 116 0.34 -7.35 1.96
C PHE A 116 1.84 -7.23 1.77
N THR A 117 2.46 -8.29 1.26
CA THR A 117 3.90 -8.32 0.98
C THR A 117 4.20 -8.81 -0.43
N THR A 118 5.20 -8.19 -1.07
CA THR A 118 5.79 -8.66 -2.32
C THR A 118 7.22 -9.09 -2.07
N ASP A 119 7.61 -10.16 -2.73
CA ASP A 119 9.01 -10.54 -2.86
C ASP A 119 9.77 -9.58 -3.80
N ASP A 120 11.09 -9.74 -3.88
CA ASP A 120 11.95 -8.92 -4.74
C ASP A 120 12.32 -9.60 -6.07
N TYR A 121 12.72 -8.80 -7.05
CA TYR A 121 13.04 -9.32 -8.38
C TYR A 121 14.33 -10.16 -8.38
N GLN A 122 15.25 -9.93 -7.44
CA GLN A 122 16.50 -10.68 -7.28
C GLN A 122 16.21 -12.14 -6.91
N ASN A 123 15.16 -12.38 -6.11
CA ASN A 123 14.63 -13.71 -5.81
C ASN A 123 13.59 -14.21 -6.83
N LEU A 124 13.47 -13.57 -8.01
CA LEU A 124 12.50 -13.91 -9.05
C LEU A 124 11.05 -13.95 -8.56
N GLY A 125 10.74 -13.15 -7.55
CA GLY A 125 9.42 -13.12 -6.93
C GLY A 125 8.97 -14.47 -6.34
N ALA A 126 9.90 -15.37 -6.02
CA ALA A 126 9.63 -16.77 -5.66
C ALA A 126 8.76 -16.93 -4.42
N ASN A 127 8.87 -16.03 -3.43
CA ASN A 127 7.99 -16.02 -2.25
C ASN A 127 6.56 -15.55 -2.61
N GLY A 128 6.39 -14.86 -3.74
CA GLY A 128 5.10 -14.45 -4.28
C GLY A 128 4.49 -13.20 -3.66
N PHE A 129 3.25 -12.91 -4.05
CA PHE A 129 2.43 -11.88 -3.45
C PHE A 129 1.56 -12.49 -2.36
N ASN A 130 1.72 -12.03 -1.13
CA ASN A 130 1.11 -12.62 0.06
C ASN A 130 0.31 -11.59 0.85
N TYR A 131 -0.55 -12.06 1.73
CA TYR A 131 -1.08 -11.25 2.81
C TYR A 131 -0.99 -11.96 4.17
N SER A 132 -0.90 -11.15 5.20
CA SER A 132 -1.01 -11.54 6.61
C SER A 132 -2.13 -10.74 7.26
N ILE A 133 -2.72 -11.26 8.34
CA ILE A 133 -3.75 -10.60 9.13
C ILE A 133 -3.13 -10.23 10.47
N VAL A 134 -3.20 -8.94 10.79
CA VAL A 134 -2.81 -8.36 12.07
C VAL A 134 -4.09 -8.02 12.83
N ASP A 135 -4.20 -8.50 14.07
CA ASP A 135 -5.30 -8.14 14.99
C ASP A 135 -4.76 -7.29 16.14
N MET A 136 -5.10 -6.00 16.13
CA MET A 136 -4.70 -5.04 17.17
C MET A 136 -5.45 -5.23 18.50
N ALA A 137 -6.52 -6.04 18.55
CA ALA A 137 -7.16 -6.39 19.82
C ALA A 137 -6.35 -7.42 20.63
N ALA A 138 -5.44 -8.15 19.96
CA ALA A 138 -4.60 -9.15 20.60
C ALA A 138 -3.46 -8.53 21.42
N ASN A 139 -2.78 -9.38 22.19
CA ASN A 139 -1.59 -9.01 22.99
C ASN A 139 -1.80 -7.73 23.83
N SER A 140 -2.93 -7.64 24.53
CA SER A 140 -3.29 -6.49 25.37
C SER A 140 -3.30 -5.14 24.62
N GLY A 141 -3.63 -5.12 23.33
CA GLY A 141 -3.68 -3.91 22.51
C GLY A 141 -2.40 -3.61 21.73
N LEU A 142 -1.35 -4.42 21.88
CA LEU A 142 -0.10 -4.30 21.11
C LEU A 142 -0.12 -5.08 19.79
N GLY A 143 -1.15 -5.89 19.57
CA GLY A 143 -1.37 -6.63 18.34
C GLY A 143 -0.65 -7.98 18.24
N ASP A 144 -1.13 -8.81 17.30
CA ASP A 144 -0.57 -10.12 16.94
C ASP A 144 -0.77 -10.37 15.43
N VAL A 145 0.18 -11.05 14.79
CA VAL A 145 0.02 -11.57 13.43
C VAL A 145 -0.71 -12.91 13.49
N VAL A 146 -2.04 -12.87 13.49
CA VAL A 146 -2.90 -14.04 13.70
C VAL A 146 -2.99 -14.99 12.49
N SER A 147 -2.62 -14.52 11.30
CA SER A 147 -2.47 -15.34 10.09
C SER A 147 -1.36 -14.76 9.22
N LYS A 148 -0.45 -15.60 8.70
CA LYS A 148 0.78 -15.12 8.03
C LYS A 148 1.02 -15.83 6.71
N ASN A 149 1.54 -15.08 5.73
CA ASN A 149 2.01 -15.60 4.43
C ASN A 149 0.94 -16.39 3.66
N ASN A 150 -0.28 -15.88 3.63
CA ASN A 150 -1.34 -16.42 2.77
C ASN A 150 -1.03 -16.03 1.33
N LEU A 151 -0.57 -16.99 0.53
CA LEU A 151 -0.18 -16.78 -0.86
C LEU A 151 -1.40 -16.44 -1.74
N LEU A 152 -1.33 -15.32 -2.48
CA LEU A 152 -2.31 -14.93 -3.49
C LEU A 152 -1.91 -15.44 -4.88
N PHE A 153 -0.65 -15.25 -5.25
CA PHE A 153 -0.06 -15.82 -6.46
C PHE A 153 1.47 -15.80 -6.39
N GLY A 154 2.11 -16.78 -7.04
CA GLY A 154 3.57 -16.92 -7.09
C GLY A 154 4.21 -16.20 -8.27
N SER A 155 5.52 -15.94 -8.15
CA SER A 155 6.32 -15.11 -9.07
C SER A 155 5.67 -13.75 -9.33
N CYS A 156 5.76 -12.88 -8.32
CA CYS A 156 5.24 -11.52 -8.37
C CYS A 156 6.33 -10.49 -8.73
N ALA A 157 5.92 -9.39 -9.34
CA ALA A 157 6.74 -8.17 -9.40
C ALA A 157 6.56 -7.36 -8.11
N GLU A 158 7.43 -6.38 -7.91
CA GLU A 158 7.35 -5.41 -6.83
C GLU A 158 6.22 -4.40 -7.10
N VAL A 159 4.98 -4.88 -7.01
CA VAL A 159 3.74 -4.13 -7.16
C VAL A 159 2.85 -4.47 -5.98
N ASN A 160 2.69 -3.53 -5.07
CA ASN A 160 1.91 -3.66 -3.87
C ASN A 160 1.30 -2.30 -3.52
N HIS A 161 0.07 -2.05 -3.97
CA HIS A 161 -0.57 -0.75 -3.74
C HIS A 161 -2.08 -0.92 -3.60
N ALA A 162 -2.69 -0.12 -2.72
CA ALA A 162 -4.15 -0.06 -2.57
C ALA A 162 -4.74 1.24 -3.14
N VAL A 163 -6.02 1.20 -3.50
CA VAL A 163 -6.84 2.38 -3.80
C VAL A 163 -8.27 2.14 -3.31
N LYS A 164 -8.94 3.18 -2.81
CA LYS A 164 -10.35 3.06 -2.40
C LYS A 164 -11.23 2.71 -3.60
N HIS A 165 -12.18 1.80 -3.37
CA HIS A 165 -13.29 1.52 -4.27
C HIS A 165 -14.21 2.75 -4.37
N ALA A 166 -15.05 2.78 -5.40
CA ALA A 166 -16.00 3.88 -5.63
C ALA A 166 -17.00 4.13 -4.49
N ASN A 167 -17.24 3.12 -3.64
CA ASN A 167 -18.08 3.26 -2.44
C ASN A 167 -17.37 3.93 -1.26
N CYS A 168 -16.10 4.33 -1.42
CA CYS A 168 -15.27 5.00 -0.40
C CYS A 168 -15.00 4.20 0.88
N THR A 169 -15.35 2.91 0.89
CA THR A 169 -15.21 2.02 2.05
C THR A 169 -14.29 0.84 1.75
N ASP A 170 -14.48 0.19 0.61
CA ASP A 170 -13.69 -0.98 0.21
C ASP A 170 -12.38 -0.56 -0.47
N TYR A 171 -11.48 -1.51 -0.67
CA TYR A 171 -10.19 -1.28 -1.32
C TYR A 171 -9.95 -2.24 -2.46
N TRP A 172 -9.39 -1.73 -3.55
CA TRP A 172 -8.70 -2.54 -4.54
C TRP A 172 -7.23 -2.67 -4.13
N ILE A 173 -6.72 -3.90 -4.13
CA ILE A 173 -5.32 -4.23 -3.87
C ILE A 173 -4.70 -4.70 -5.17
N MET A 174 -3.66 -4.00 -5.62
CA MET A 174 -3.01 -4.26 -6.90
C MET A 174 -1.70 -5.01 -6.72
N GLY A 175 -1.63 -6.17 -7.37
CA GLY A 175 -0.42 -6.93 -7.61
C GLY A 175 -0.16 -7.11 -9.11
N ARG A 176 1.02 -7.63 -9.45
CA ARG A 176 1.41 -7.91 -10.84
C ARG A 176 2.30 -9.15 -10.90
N ASP A 177 2.12 -9.96 -11.94
CA ASP A 177 3.03 -11.07 -12.23
C ASP A 177 4.44 -10.52 -12.53
N LEU A 178 5.49 -11.30 -12.24
CA LEU A 178 6.88 -10.87 -12.40
C LEU A 178 7.19 -10.44 -13.85
N THR A 179 6.81 -11.29 -14.80
CA THR A 179 6.98 -11.08 -16.25
C THR A 179 5.63 -11.03 -16.96
N GLY A 180 5.63 -10.78 -18.26
CA GLY A 180 4.40 -10.56 -19.02
C GLY A 180 3.80 -9.18 -18.73
N ASN A 181 2.48 -9.04 -18.86
CA ASN A 181 1.74 -7.78 -18.68
C ASN A 181 0.47 -7.98 -17.83
N THR A 182 0.48 -8.98 -16.95
CA THR A 182 -0.68 -9.37 -16.14
C THR A 182 -0.67 -8.63 -14.81
N TYR A 183 -1.73 -7.87 -14.57
CA TYR A 183 -2.06 -7.22 -13.31
C TYR A 183 -3.26 -7.89 -12.67
N ARG A 184 -3.28 -7.95 -11.34
CA ARG A 184 -4.32 -8.59 -10.54
C ARG A 184 -4.84 -7.60 -9.50
N ALA A 185 -6.12 -7.28 -9.56
CA ALA A 185 -6.81 -6.42 -8.59
C ALA A 185 -7.71 -7.27 -7.70
N PHE A 186 -7.38 -7.35 -6.41
CA PHE A 186 -8.18 -8.04 -5.40
C PHE A 186 -9.09 -7.03 -4.68
N LEU A 187 -10.34 -7.40 -4.45
CA LEU A 187 -11.28 -6.55 -3.70
C LEU A 187 -11.25 -6.92 -2.22
N LEU A 188 -10.91 -5.97 -1.35
CA LEU A 188 -11.01 -6.10 0.10
C LEU A 188 -12.28 -5.39 0.56
N THR A 189 -13.19 -6.16 1.16
CA THR A 189 -14.47 -5.68 1.71
C THR A 189 -14.55 -5.98 3.20
N SER A 190 -15.67 -5.63 3.85
CA SER A 190 -15.91 -6.01 5.25
C SER A 190 -16.00 -7.52 5.48
N SER A 191 -16.24 -8.32 4.44
CA SER A 191 -16.19 -9.78 4.51
C SER A 191 -14.79 -10.37 4.32
N GLY A 192 -13.77 -9.51 4.17
CA GLY A 192 -12.40 -9.91 3.89
C GLY A 192 -12.01 -9.77 2.41
N LEU A 193 -10.85 -10.31 2.07
CA LEU A 193 -10.26 -10.26 0.74
C LEU A 193 -10.91 -11.29 -0.19
N ASN A 194 -11.43 -10.83 -1.33
CA ASN A 194 -11.88 -11.72 -2.40
C ASN A 194 -10.66 -12.31 -3.12
N LEU A 195 -10.47 -13.62 -2.99
CA LEU A 195 -9.33 -14.36 -3.57
C LEU A 195 -9.44 -14.59 -5.09
N SER A 196 -10.55 -14.21 -5.72
CA SER A 196 -10.70 -14.21 -7.19
C SER A 196 -10.46 -12.79 -7.73
N PRO A 197 -9.24 -12.46 -8.19
CA PRO A 197 -8.94 -11.11 -8.63
C PRO A 197 -9.56 -10.79 -9.99
N VAL A 198 -9.74 -9.50 -10.25
CA VAL A 198 -9.95 -8.99 -11.60
C VAL A 198 -8.59 -8.95 -12.29
N VAL A 199 -8.47 -9.67 -13.40
CA VAL A 199 -7.20 -9.84 -14.13
C VAL A 199 -7.18 -8.94 -15.37
N SER A 200 -6.12 -8.14 -15.51
CA SER A 200 -5.89 -7.27 -16.65
C SER A 200 -4.56 -7.61 -17.32
N SER A 201 -4.58 -8.16 -18.54
CA SER A 201 -3.39 -8.39 -19.36
C SER A 201 -3.21 -7.25 -20.37
N VAL A 202 -2.65 -6.13 -19.92
CA VAL A 202 -2.63 -4.88 -20.68
C VAL A 202 -1.27 -4.18 -20.61
N GLY A 203 -0.94 -3.42 -21.65
CA GLY A 203 0.34 -2.72 -21.75
C GLY A 203 1.48 -3.61 -22.23
N ARG A 204 2.70 -3.07 -22.16
CA ARG A 204 3.92 -3.72 -22.62
C ARG A 204 4.28 -4.87 -21.70
N ALA A 205 4.45 -6.05 -22.30
CA ALA A 205 4.98 -7.22 -21.63
C ALA A 205 6.44 -7.02 -21.23
N ILE A 206 6.73 -7.37 -19.98
CA ILE A 206 8.07 -7.38 -19.41
C ILE A 206 8.65 -8.77 -19.61
N THR A 207 9.82 -8.84 -20.25
CA THR A 207 10.51 -10.10 -20.56
C THR A 207 11.60 -10.43 -19.55
N THR A 208 12.07 -9.43 -18.80
CA THR A 208 13.17 -9.56 -17.86
C THR A 208 12.70 -9.05 -16.49
N PRO A 209 12.81 -9.84 -15.42
CA PRO A 209 12.56 -9.39 -14.06
C PRO A 209 13.32 -8.09 -13.75
N GLY A 210 12.71 -7.23 -12.95
CA GLY A 210 13.28 -5.93 -12.60
C GLY A 210 12.45 -5.23 -11.54
N PHE A 211 12.96 -4.08 -11.13
CA PHE A 211 12.43 -3.26 -10.05
C PHE A 211 11.46 -2.19 -10.55
N GLY A 212 10.86 -1.47 -9.60
CA GLY A 212 10.21 -0.19 -9.81
C GLY A 212 8.90 -0.08 -9.04
N ALA A 213 8.43 1.12 -8.76
CA ALA A 213 7.21 1.35 -8.00
C ALA A 213 5.97 1.47 -8.90
N GLY A 214 4.81 1.15 -8.33
CA GLY A 214 3.50 1.42 -8.91
C GLY A 214 2.76 2.44 -8.04
N LYS A 215 1.87 3.24 -8.63
CA LYS A 215 1.06 4.20 -7.88
C LYS A 215 -0.27 4.46 -8.55
N PHE A 216 -1.33 4.57 -7.76
CA PHE A 216 -2.61 5.08 -8.22
C PHE A 216 -2.62 6.61 -8.22
N SER A 217 -3.37 7.24 -9.12
CA SER A 217 -3.67 8.68 -9.02
C SER A 217 -4.54 8.96 -7.79
N PRO A 218 -4.53 10.19 -7.24
CA PRO A 218 -5.30 10.54 -6.04
C PRO A 218 -6.81 10.26 -6.17
N ASN A 219 -7.36 10.45 -7.37
CA ASN A 219 -8.76 10.14 -7.67
C ASN A 219 -9.03 8.67 -8.05
N GLY A 220 -8.02 7.82 -8.00
CA GLY A 220 -8.07 6.39 -8.32
C GLY A 220 -8.29 6.05 -9.79
N LYS A 221 -8.45 7.01 -10.70
CA LYS A 221 -8.80 6.74 -12.11
C LYS A 221 -7.63 6.32 -12.99
N LYS A 222 -6.40 6.44 -12.49
CA LYS A 222 -5.19 6.05 -13.20
C LYS A 222 -4.33 5.17 -12.31
N PHE A 223 -3.59 4.28 -12.95
CA PHE A 223 -2.47 3.58 -12.33
C PHE A 223 -1.23 3.82 -13.18
N ALA A 224 -0.10 4.11 -12.54
CA ALA A 224 1.19 4.18 -13.22
C ALA A 224 2.14 3.13 -12.65
N LYS A 225 2.95 2.53 -13.52
CA LYS A 225 4.00 1.59 -13.15
C LYS A 225 5.32 2.03 -13.76
N ALA A 226 6.27 2.38 -12.90
CA ALA A 226 7.67 2.48 -13.28
C ALA A 226 8.26 1.07 -13.41
N TYR A 227 9.13 0.90 -14.39
CA TYR A 227 9.87 -0.33 -14.59
C TYR A 227 11.32 -0.01 -14.95
N GLY A 228 12.22 -0.62 -14.19
CA GLY A 228 13.65 -0.58 -14.40
C GLY A 228 14.28 -1.97 -14.33
N THR A 229 15.46 -2.08 -14.93
CA THR A 229 16.32 -3.26 -14.89
C THR A 229 17.75 -2.79 -15.14
N SER A 230 18.74 -3.67 -15.05
CA SER A 230 20.16 -3.33 -15.25
C SER A 230 20.52 -3.02 -16.71
N ALA A 231 19.69 -3.43 -17.66
CA ALA A 231 19.82 -3.04 -19.07
C ALA A 231 19.24 -1.63 -19.32
N PRO A 232 19.62 -0.92 -20.40
CA PRO A 232 19.03 0.36 -20.81
C PRO A 232 17.62 0.16 -21.42
N SER A 233 16.79 -0.60 -20.72
CA SER A 233 15.44 -0.97 -21.07
C SER A 233 14.56 -0.69 -19.87
N GLY A 234 13.70 0.31 -20.00
CA GLY A 234 12.76 0.66 -18.96
C GLY A 234 11.69 1.57 -19.51
N ASN A 235 10.64 1.76 -18.73
CA ASN A 235 9.54 2.63 -19.12
C ASN A 235 8.65 2.89 -17.92
N ILE A 236 7.91 3.99 -18.00
CA ILE A 236 6.74 4.20 -17.17
C ILE A 236 5.52 3.89 -18.04
N GLN A 237 4.62 3.07 -17.53
CA GLN A 237 3.33 2.80 -18.16
C GLN A 237 2.23 3.45 -17.34
N LEU A 238 1.36 4.21 -18.00
CA LEU A 238 0.17 4.81 -17.42
C LEU A 238 -1.06 4.07 -17.96
N PHE A 239 -2.01 3.77 -17.10
CA PHE A 239 -3.22 3.03 -17.42
C PHE A 239 -4.44 3.80 -16.92
N ASP A 240 -5.57 3.61 -17.58
CA ASP A 240 -6.88 3.89 -16.99
C ASP A 240 -7.22 2.78 -16.00
N PHE A 241 -7.73 3.14 -14.83
CA PHE A 241 -8.26 2.20 -13.84
C PHE A 241 -9.74 2.47 -13.57
N ASN A 242 -10.55 1.44 -13.73
CA ASN A 242 -11.97 1.51 -13.40
C ASN A 242 -12.17 1.14 -11.93
N ILE A 243 -12.34 2.14 -11.07
CA ILE A 243 -12.55 1.96 -9.62
C ILE A 243 -13.82 1.19 -9.24
N LEU A 244 -14.79 1.03 -10.16
CA LEU A 244 -16.00 0.23 -9.95
C LEU A 244 -15.76 -1.26 -10.22
N THR A 245 -14.83 -1.59 -11.12
CA THR A 245 -14.66 -2.96 -11.62
C THR A 245 -13.27 -3.55 -11.40
N GLY A 246 -12.28 -2.76 -10.98
CA GLY A 246 -10.90 -3.21 -10.80
C GLY A 246 -10.12 -3.41 -12.11
N GLN A 247 -10.69 -3.01 -13.27
CA GLN A 247 -10.09 -3.26 -14.58
C GLN A 247 -9.07 -2.18 -14.95
N LEU A 248 -7.89 -2.58 -15.44
CA LEU A 248 -6.95 -1.71 -16.14
C LEU A 248 -7.19 -1.73 -17.65
N SER A 249 -7.01 -0.58 -18.30
CA SER A 249 -7.16 -0.41 -19.74
C SER A 249 -6.33 0.76 -20.28
N ASN A 250 -6.36 0.97 -21.61
CA ASN A 250 -5.77 2.12 -22.30
C ASN A 250 -4.31 2.44 -21.89
N PRO A 251 -3.37 1.49 -22.06
CA PRO A 251 -1.98 1.69 -21.67
C PRO A 251 -1.32 2.76 -22.53
N VAL A 252 -0.66 3.71 -21.87
CA VAL A 252 0.19 4.75 -22.48
C VAL A 252 1.60 4.58 -21.96
N ARG A 253 2.58 4.51 -22.86
CA ARG A 253 3.99 4.49 -22.50
C ARG A 253 4.51 5.91 -22.42
N LEU A 254 5.15 6.25 -21.29
CA LEU A 254 5.84 7.52 -21.12
C LEU A 254 7.33 7.37 -21.47
N TYR A 255 7.88 8.42 -22.08
CA TYR A 255 9.27 8.51 -22.52
C TYR A 255 10.08 9.44 -21.62
N PRO A 256 11.41 9.30 -21.55
CA PRO A 256 12.27 8.41 -22.35
C PRO A 256 12.29 6.93 -21.91
N ILE A 257 12.80 6.06 -22.80
CA ILE A 257 13.14 4.67 -22.47
C ILE A 257 14.40 4.70 -21.61
N HIS A 258 14.23 4.46 -20.32
CA HIS A 258 15.28 4.45 -19.31
C HIS A 258 14.82 3.56 -18.15
N PRO A 259 15.71 2.93 -17.37
CA PRO A 259 15.33 2.32 -16.10
C PRO A 259 14.68 3.34 -15.16
N TRP A 260 13.45 3.08 -14.71
CA TRP A 260 12.74 3.97 -13.79
C TRP A 260 12.46 3.25 -12.48
N TYR A 261 12.85 3.88 -11.37
CA TYR A 261 12.63 3.34 -10.03
C TYR A 261 11.26 3.73 -9.46
N GLY A 262 10.89 5.01 -9.51
CA GLY A 262 9.66 5.51 -8.90
C GLY A 262 8.72 6.22 -9.88
N VAL A 263 7.46 6.38 -9.46
CA VAL A 263 6.48 7.25 -10.13
C VAL A 263 5.58 7.90 -9.09
N SER A 264 5.12 9.13 -9.36
CA SER A 264 4.14 9.81 -8.51
C SER A 264 3.21 10.70 -9.29
N PHE A 265 2.03 10.93 -8.71
CA PHE A 265 1.02 11.86 -9.20
C PHE A 265 0.98 13.07 -8.26
N SER A 266 0.77 14.25 -8.83
CA SER A 266 0.33 15.43 -8.07
C SER A 266 -1.12 15.24 -7.61
N PRO A 267 -1.49 15.77 -6.43
CA PRO A 267 -2.88 16.00 -6.02
C PRO A 267 -3.70 16.73 -7.10
#